data_AF-A0A2J8WCU6-F1
#
_entry.id   AF-A0A2J8WCU6-F1
#
_cell.length_a   1.000
_cell.length_b   1.000
_cell.length_c   1.000
_cell.angle_alpha   90.00
_cell.angle_beta   90.00
_cell.angle_gamma   90.00
#
_symmetry.space_group_name_H-M   'P 1'
#
loop_
_entity.id
_entity.type
_entity.pdbx_description
1 polymer ?
#
loop_
_entity_poly.entity_id
_entity_poly.type
_entity_poly.pdbx_seq_one_letter_code
_entity_poly.pdbx_strand_id
1 'polypeptide(L)'
;MVLRRMHRPRSCSYQLLLEHQRPSCIQGLRWTPLTNSEESLDFSESLEQASTERVLRAGRQLHRHLLATCPNLIRDRKYHLRLYRQCCSGRELVDGILALGLGVHSRSQVVGICQVLLDEGALCHVKHDWAFQDRDAQFYR
;
A
#
# COMPACT_ATOMS: atom_id res chain seq x y z
N MET A 1 -28.63 -10.28 -58.75
CA MET A 1 -29.37 -11.26 -57.92
C MET A 1 -28.46 -11.79 -56.82
N VAL A 2 -28.88 -11.57 -55.57
CA VAL A 2 -28.52 -12.22 -54.28
C VAL A 2 -27.04 -12.27 -53.84
N LEU A 3 -26.62 -11.23 -53.10
CA LEU A 3 -25.55 -11.34 -52.09
C LEU A 3 -26.10 -12.12 -50.88
N ARG A 4 -25.56 -13.31 -50.58
CA ARG A 4 -25.81 -13.98 -49.30
C ARG A 4 -24.91 -13.38 -48.21
N ARG A 5 -25.51 -12.58 -47.34
CA ARG A 5 -24.97 -12.22 -46.02
C ARG A 5 -24.78 -13.50 -45.20
N MET A 6 -23.54 -13.88 -44.91
CA MET A 6 -23.25 -14.83 -43.84
C MET A 6 -23.05 -14.06 -42.54
N HIS A 7 -23.99 -14.21 -41.60
CA HIS A 7 -23.81 -13.81 -40.22
C HIS A 7 -22.75 -14.71 -39.57
N ARG A 8 -21.64 -14.13 -39.10
CA ARG A 8 -20.72 -14.77 -38.18
C ARG A 8 -21.17 -14.48 -36.75
N PRO A 9 -21.60 -15.47 -35.95
CA PRO A 9 -21.50 -15.35 -34.51
C PRO A 9 -20.11 -15.83 -34.12
N ARG A 10 -19.20 -14.93 -33.77
CA ARG A 10 -17.97 -15.30 -33.04
C ARG A 10 -18.20 -15.08 -31.56
N SER A 11 -18.90 -16.02 -30.94
CA SER A 11 -18.71 -16.32 -29.53
C SER A 11 -17.68 -17.46 -29.48
N CYS A 12 -16.46 -17.14 -29.05
CA CYS A 12 -15.45 -18.14 -28.79
C CYS A 12 -15.43 -18.33 -27.28
N SER A 13 -16.13 -19.34 -26.77
CA SER A 13 -15.96 -19.80 -25.40
C SER A 13 -14.78 -20.76 -25.39
N TYR A 14 -13.63 -20.33 -24.89
CA TYR A 14 -12.57 -21.26 -24.53
C TYR A 14 -12.94 -21.87 -23.18
N GLN A 15 -13.20 -23.18 -23.15
CA GLN A 15 -13.17 -23.95 -21.91
C GLN A 15 -11.75 -24.46 -21.71
N LEU A 16 -11.02 -23.90 -20.76
CA LEU A 16 -9.75 -24.45 -20.31
C LEU A 16 -10.04 -25.66 -19.41
N LEU A 17 -9.97 -26.86 -19.99
CA LEU A 17 -10.02 -28.11 -19.26
C LEU A 17 -8.64 -28.35 -18.63
N LEU A 18 -8.46 -27.94 -17.38
CA LEU A 18 -7.28 -28.32 -16.59
C LEU A 18 -7.53 -29.71 -16.02
N GLU A 19 -7.17 -30.76 -16.75
CA GLU A 19 -6.98 -32.09 -16.16
C GLU A 19 -5.75 -32.06 -15.25
N HIS A 20 -5.93 -31.61 -14.02
CA HIS A 20 -4.96 -31.81 -12.95
C HIS A 20 -5.49 -32.89 -12.02
N GLN A 21 -5.21 -34.16 -12.36
CA GLN A 21 -5.11 -35.19 -11.34
C GLN A 21 -3.98 -34.78 -10.39
N ARG A 22 -4.33 -34.37 -9.17
CA ARG A 22 -3.35 -34.08 -8.12
C ARG A 22 -2.55 -35.35 -7.83
N PRO A 23 -1.22 -35.38 -7.99
CA PRO A 23 -0.44 -36.45 -7.41
C PRO A 23 -0.50 -36.30 -5.88
N SER A 24 -0.94 -37.36 -5.19
CA SER A 24 -1.17 -37.40 -3.74
C SER A 24 0.13 -37.51 -2.91
N CYS A 25 1.29 -37.54 -3.55
CA CYS A 25 2.59 -37.57 -2.90
C CYS A 25 3.68 -37.36 -3.97
N ILE A 26 4.50 -36.31 -3.85
CA ILE A 26 5.72 -36.18 -4.64
C ILE A 26 6.86 -36.73 -3.79
N GLN A 27 7.26 -37.98 -4.02
CA GLN A 27 8.54 -38.51 -3.55
C GLN A 27 9.65 -38.04 -4.50
N GLY A 28 10.68 -37.43 -3.91
CA GLY A 28 11.63 -36.56 -4.61
C GLY A 28 12.68 -37.26 -5.48
N LEU A 29 13.35 -36.45 -6.28
CA LEU A 29 14.62 -36.79 -6.92
C LEU A 29 15.73 -36.00 -6.21
N ARG A 30 16.47 -36.69 -5.34
CA ARG A 30 17.57 -36.16 -4.52
C ARG A 30 18.87 -36.21 -5.32
N TRP A 31 19.35 -35.07 -5.79
CA TRP A 31 20.72 -34.91 -6.30
C TRP A 31 21.33 -33.60 -5.82
N THR A 32 21.80 -33.56 -4.57
CA THR A 32 22.88 -32.66 -4.12
C THR A 32 23.40 -33.11 -2.74
N PRO A 33 24.72 -33.09 -2.48
CA PRO A 33 25.30 -33.51 -1.20
C PRO A 33 25.06 -32.46 -0.12
N LEU A 34 24.75 -32.91 1.10
CA LEU A 34 24.62 -32.06 2.29
C LEU A 34 25.94 -31.35 2.58
N THR A 35 25.95 -30.02 2.47
CA THR A 35 26.84 -29.17 3.26
C THR A 35 26.05 -28.71 4.48
N ASN A 36 26.48 -29.19 5.65
CA ASN A 36 26.04 -28.67 6.94
C ASN A 36 26.46 -27.20 7.05
N SER A 37 25.55 -26.29 6.74
CA SER A 37 25.59 -24.91 7.24
C SER A 37 24.20 -24.61 7.75
N GLU A 38 24.05 -24.62 9.07
CA GLU A 38 22.90 -24.06 9.76
C GLU A 38 22.87 -22.55 9.53
N GLU A 39 22.35 -22.12 8.40
CA GLU A 39 21.72 -20.80 8.27
C GLU A 39 20.27 -21.03 7.85
N SER A 40 19.50 -21.49 8.84
CA SER A 40 18.05 -21.33 8.85
C SER A 40 17.74 -19.84 8.99
N LEU A 41 17.90 -19.09 7.92
CA LEU A 41 17.14 -17.87 7.76
C LEU A 41 15.70 -18.33 7.56
N ASP A 42 14.92 -18.26 8.64
CA ASP A 42 13.46 -18.32 8.61
C ASP A 42 12.94 -17.23 7.67
N PHE A 43 12.95 -17.51 6.36
CA PHE A 43 12.27 -16.72 5.33
C PHE A 43 10.77 -17.00 5.33
N SER A 44 10.24 -17.32 6.53
CA SER A 44 8.85 -17.59 6.85
C SER A 44 8.38 -16.65 7.96
N GLU A 45 8.97 -15.46 8.06
CA GLU A 45 8.12 -14.29 8.30
C GLU A 45 7.19 -14.22 7.10
N SER A 46 6.04 -14.89 7.21
CA SER A 46 4.81 -14.45 6.56
C SER A 46 4.82 -12.93 6.58
N LEU A 47 4.49 -12.28 5.47
CA LEU A 47 4.13 -10.87 5.48
C LEU A 47 2.93 -10.73 6.43
N GLU A 48 3.18 -10.68 7.73
CA GLU A 48 2.19 -10.51 8.77
C GLU A 48 1.70 -9.09 8.55
N GLN A 49 0.50 -8.98 7.97
CA GLN A 49 -0.23 -7.73 7.88
C GLN A 49 -0.12 -7.04 9.24
N ALA A 50 0.48 -5.85 9.27
CA ALA A 50 0.69 -5.15 10.51
C ALA A 50 -0.67 -5.01 11.22
N SER A 51 -0.78 -5.52 12.45
CA SER A 51 -2.05 -5.43 13.17
C SER A 51 -2.46 -3.97 13.33
N THR A 52 -3.75 -3.68 13.20
CA THR A 52 -4.33 -2.33 13.31
C THR A 52 -3.80 -1.58 14.53
N GLU A 53 -3.69 -2.25 15.68
CA GLU A 53 -3.16 -1.66 16.91
C GLU A 53 -1.71 -1.17 16.76
N ARG A 54 -0.85 -1.95 16.10
CA ARG A 54 0.55 -1.57 15.84
C ARG A 54 0.62 -0.37 14.92
N VAL A 55 -0.20 -0.33 13.87
CA VAL A 55 -0.26 0.80 12.93
C VAL A 55 -0.73 2.07 13.63
N LEU A 56 -1.80 1.99 14.43
CA LEU A 56 -2.28 3.13 15.23
C LEU A 56 -1.23 3.63 16.22
N ARG A 57 -0.47 2.73 16.85
CA ARG A 57 0.63 3.10 17.75
C ARG A 57 1.77 3.79 16.99
N ALA A 58 2.15 3.27 15.83
CA ALA A 58 3.17 3.87 14.98
C ALA A 58 2.72 5.25 14.48
N GLY A 59 1.47 5.41 14.04
CA GLY A 59 0.89 6.69 13.64
C GLY A 59 0.95 7.74 14.76
N ARG A 60 0.64 7.36 16.00
CA ARG A 60 0.78 8.27 17.16
C ARG A 60 2.23 8.70 17.42
N GLN A 61 3.20 7.79 17.24
CA GLN A 61 4.62 8.12 17.40
C GLN A 61 5.10 9.05 16.29
N LEU A 62 4.73 8.75 15.03
CA LEU A 62 5.03 9.57 13.87
C LEU A 62 4.46 10.98 14.03
N HIS A 63 3.20 11.10 14.44
CA HIS A 63 2.55 12.38 14.69
C HIS A 63 3.32 13.23 15.72
N ARG A 64 3.78 12.64 16.82
CA ARG A 64 4.60 13.35 17.82
C ARG A 64 5.93 13.85 17.24
N HIS A 65 6.59 13.03 16.42
CA HIS A 65 7.86 13.41 15.79
C HIS A 65 7.66 14.52 14.75
N LEU A 66 6.59 14.44 13.97
CA LEU A 66 6.22 15.48 13.01
C LEU A 66 5.90 16.80 13.69
N LEU A 67 5.18 16.80 14.82
CA LEU A 67 4.92 18.02 15.59
C LEU A 67 6.19 18.64 16.17
N ALA A 68 7.14 17.81 16.61
CA ALA A 68 8.41 18.29 17.16
C ALA A 68 9.34 18.86 16.07
N THR A 69 9.39 18.22 14.91
CA THR A 69 10.32 18.57 13.82
C THR A 69 9.75 19.62 12.88
N CYS A 70 8.44 19.56 12.64
CA CYS A 70 7.72 20.40 11.69
C CYS A 70 6.49 21.04 12.37
N PRO A 71 6.68 22.00 13.30
CA PRO A 71 5.58 22.57 14.10
C PRO A 71 4.51 23.29 13.25
N ASN A 72 4.89 23.73 12.04
CA ASN A 72 3.99 24.41 11.11
C ASN A 72 3.27 23.47 10.12
N LEU A 73 3.48 22.15 10.22
CA LEU A 73 2.88 21.17 9.31
C LEU A 73 1.35 21.10 9.47
N ILE A 74 0.90 20.94 10.71
CA ILE A 74 -0.52 20.88 11.06
C ILE A 74 -0.99 22.29 11.39
N ARG A 75 -1.81 22.85 10.50
CA ARG A 75 -2.31 24.22 10.62
C ARG A 75 -3.66 24.38 9.95
N ASP A 76 -4.30 25.50 10.23
CA ASP A 76 -5.55 25.86 9.56
C ASP A 76 -5.24 26.31 8.12
N ARG A 77 -5.97 25.78 7.14
CA ARG A 77 -5.79 26.05 5.71
C ARG A 77 -7.08 26.52 5.07
N LYS A 78 -6.98 27.56 4.25
CA LYS A 78 -8.11 28.06 3.45
C LYS A 78 -7.99 27.56 2.01
N TYR A 79 -9.03 26.89 1.52
CA TYR A 79 -9.08 26.37 0.15
C TYR A 79 -10.51 26.42 -0.38
N HIS A 80 -10.70 26.91 -1.61
CA HIS A 80 -12.02 27.17 -2.22
C HIS A 80 -13.02 27.83 -1.24
N LEU A 81 -12.59 28.90 -0.56
CA LEU A 81 -13.38 29.65 0.42
C LEU A 81 -13.84 28.83 1.65
N ARG A 82 -13.37 27.59 1.81
CA ARG A 82 -13.58 26.76 3.00
C ARG A 82 -12.35 26.78 3.89
N LEU A 83 -12.58 26.76 5.21
CA LEU A 83 -11.54 26.67 6.22
C LEU A 83 -11.42 25.23 6.73
N TYR A 84 -10.27 24.60 6.48
CA TYR A 84 -9.90 23.30 6.99
C TYR A 84 -9.00 23.48 8.20
N ARG A 85 -9.52 23.21 9.40
CA ARG A 85 -8.77 23.39 10.65
C ARG A 85 -7.84 22.20 10.91
N GLN A 86 -6.68 22.47 11.51
CA GLN A 86 -5.71 21.48 12.00
C GLN A 86 -5.43 20.38 10.98
N CYS A 87 -4.91 20.75 9.81
CA CYS A 87 -4.64 19.80 8.72
C CYS A 87 -3.29 20.06 8.04
N CYS A 88 -2.78 19.03 7.36
CA CYS A 88 -1.60 19.10 6.52
C CYS A 88 -1.96 18.76 5.07
N SER A 89 -1.18 19.23 4.09
CA SER A 89 -1.32 18.73 2.71
C SER A 89 -0.64 17.36 2.58
N GLY A 90 -1.12 16.52 1.68
CA GLY A 90 -0.49 15.23 1.41
C GLY A 90 0.98 15.39 1.02
N ARG A 91 1.30 16.43 0.24
CA ARG A 91 2.68 16.74 -0.17
C ARG A 91 3.58 17.11 1.01
N GLU A 92 3.16 18.04 1.85
CA GLU A 92 3.96 18.47 2.99
C GLU A 92 4.08 17.36 4.04
N LEU A 93 3.08 16.49 4.17
CA LEU A 93 3.19 15.31 5.03
C LEU A 93 4.31 14.38 4.52
N VAL A 94 4.37 14.14 3.21
CA VAL A 94 5.45 13.35 2.60
C VAL A 94 6.81 14.01 2.82
N ASP A 95 6.90 15.33 2.62
CA ASP A 95 8.11 16.11 2.85
C ASP A 95 8.55 16.05 4.33
N GLY A 96 7.60 16.16 5.26
CA GLY A 96 7.83 16.08 6.70
C GLY A 96 8.38 14.71 7.11
N ILE A 97 7.80 13.62 6.61
CA ILE A 97 8.28 12.27 6.92
C ILE A 97 9.67 12.01 6.33
N LEU A 98 9.95 12.48 5.12
CA LEU A 98 11.30 12.39 4.54
C LEU A 98 12.33 13.17 5.37
N ALA A 99 11.94 14.34 5.88
CA ALA A 99 12.81 15.16 6.74
C ALA A 99 13.15 14.49 8.09
N LEU A 100 12.31 13.57 8.58
CA LEU A 100 12.60 12.82 9.81
C LEU A 100 13.75 11.81 9.65
N GLY A 101 14.08 11.40 8.42
CA GLY A 101 15.19 10.48 8.17
C GLY A 101 15.04 9.09 8.81
N LEU A 102 13.80 8.58 8.96
CA LEU A 102 13.48 7.29 9.60
C LEU A 102 13.83 6.05 8.74
N GLY A 103 14.88 6.13 7.92
CA GLY A 103 15.26 5.07 6.97
C GLY A 103 14.39 5.02 5.70
N VAL A 104 13.57 6.05 5.46
CA VAL A 104 12.77 6.18 4.24
C VAL A 104 13.48 7.10 3.26
N HIS A 105 13.73 6.61 2.04
CA HIS A 105 14.58 7.30 1.06
C HIS A 105 13.86 7.71 -0.23
N SER A 106 12.59 7.30 -0.40
CA SER A 106 11.80 7.67 -1.56
C SER A 106 10.41 8.20 -1.18
N ARG A 107 9.89 9.12 -2.00
CA ARG A 107 8.49 9.58 -1.85
C ARG A 107 7.50 8.44 -1.98
N SER A 108 7.77 7.47 -2.85
CA SER A 108 6.89 6.32 -3.07
C SER A 108 6.76 5.43 -1.82
N GLN A 109 7.85 5.24 -1.07
CA GLN A 109 7.80 4.53 0.21
C GLN A 109 6.93 5.28 1.22
N VAL A 110 7.12 6.60 1.33
CA VAL A 110 6.31 7.43 2.25
C VAL A 110 4.83 7.42 1.86
N VAL A 111 4.53 7.50 0.56
CA VAL A 111 3.15 7.35 0.05
C VAL A 111 2.55 6.01 0.49
N GLY A 112 3.33 4.92 0.40
CA GLY A 112 2.91 3.61 0.90
C GLY A 112 2.66 3.59 2.41
N ILE A 113 3.54 4.21 3.21
CA ILE A 113 3.35 4.35 4.66
C ILE A 113 2.08 5.14 4.97
N CYS A 114 1.88 6.27 4.30
CA CYS A 114 0.68 7.09 4.48
C CYS A 114 -0.59 6.36 4.06
N GLN A 115 -0.53 5.52 3.02
CA GLN A 115 -1.66 4.68 2.62
C GLN A 115 -2.03 3.69 3.72
N VAL A 116 -1.07 2.99 4.31
CA VAL A 116 -1.33 2.07 5.44
C VAL A 116 -1.91 2.82 6.65
N LEU A 117 -1.41 4.01 6.96
CA LEU A 117 -1.98 4.84 8.03
C LEU A 117 -3.42 5.27 7.72
N LEU A 118 -3.74 5.54 6.46
CA LEU A 118 -5.08 5.91 6.01
C LEU A 118 -6.05 4.73 6.11
N ASP A 119 -5.64 3.55 5.64
CA ASP A 119 -6.44 2.33 5.63
C ASP A 119 -6.82 1.87 7.05
N GLU A 120 -5.88 2.01 8.00
CA GLU A 120 -6.09 1.64 9.41
C GLU A 120 -6.70 2.77 10.26
N GLY A 121 -7.00 3.93 9.65
CA GLY A 121 -7.63 5.07 10.32
C GLY A 121 -6.73 5.87 11.28
N ALA A 122 -5.40 5.68 11.19
CA ALA A 122 -4.42 6.52 11.89
C ALA A 122 -4.28 7.91 11.24
N LEU A 123 -4.63 8.02 9.95
CA LEU A 123 -4.67 9.22 9.14
C LEU A 123 -6.05 9.31 8.47
N CYS A 124 -6.63 10.50 8.35
CA CYS A 124 -7.94 10.69 7.75
C CYS A 124 -7.92 11.77 6.68
N HIS A 125 -8.37 11.45 5.46
CA HIS A 125 -8.59 12.46 4.44
C HIS A 125 -9.80 13.34 4.80
N VAL A 126 -9.70 14.66 4.64
CA VAL A 126 -10.80 15.59 5.02
C VAL A 126 -12.09 15.38 4.22
N LYS A 127 -12.01 14.72 3.05
CA LYS A 127 -13.18 14.35 2.23
C LYS A 127 -13.52 12.86 2.31
N HIS A 128 -12.89 12.10 3.18
CA HIS A 128 -13.05 10.63 3.31
C HIS A 128 -12.75 9.90 1.99
N ASP A 129 -11.66 10.30 1.32
CA ASP A 129 -11.12 9.54 0.20
C ASP A 129 -10.28 8.38 0.76
N TRP A 130 -10.27 7.25 0.07
CA TRP A 130 -9.59 6.02 0.47
C TRP A 130 -8.17 5.92 -0.10
N ALA A 131 -7.81 6.76 -1.07
CA ALA A 131 -6.47 6.78 -1.65
C ALA A 131 -5.66 7.97 -1.13
N PHE A 132 -4.47 7.70 -0.58
CA PHE A 132 -3.52 8.74 -0.23
C PHE A 132 -2.94 9.39 -1.50
N GLN A 133 -2.82 10.71 -1.49
CA GLN A 133 -2.37 11.50 -2.62
C GLN A 133 -1.29 12.49 -2.20
N ASP A 134 -0.11 12.34 -2.79
CA ASP A 134 1.01 13.28 -2.66
C ASP A 134 0.76 14.57 -3.45
N ARG A 135 -0.18 15.39 -2.97
CA ARG A 135 -0.66 16.61 -3.63
C ARG A 135 -0.92 17.72 -2.61
N ASP A 136 -0.76 18.97 -3.05
CA ASP A 136 -0.99 20.17 -2.24
C ASP A 136 -2.47 20.45 -1.94
N ALA A 137 -3.37 20.04 -2.84
CA ALA A 137 -4.81 20.28 -2.74
C ALA A 137 -5.58 19.20 -1.95
N GLN A 138 -4.88 18.17 -1.47
CA GLN A 138 -5.46 17.08 -0.68
C GLN A 138 -5.02 17.24 0.77
N PHE A 139 -5.98 17.28 1.69
CA PHE A 139 -5.72 17.57 3.10
C PHE A 139 -6.03 16.37 3.98
N TYR A 140 -5.17 16.15 4.97
CA TYR A 140 -5.27 15.04 5.90
C TYR A 140 -5.18 15.53 7.35
N ARG A 141 -5.77 14.75 8.26
CA ARG A 141 -5.78 14.95 9.71
C ARG A 141 -5.32 13.70 10.43
#